data_AF-A0A845W678-F1
#
_entry.id   AF-A0A845W678-F1
#
_cell.length_a   1.000
_cell.length_b   1.000
_cell.length_c   1.000
_cell.angle_alpha   90.00
_cell.angle_beta   90.00
_cell.angle_gamma   90.00
#
_symmetry.space_group_name_H-M   'P 1'
#
loop_
_entity.id
_entity.type
_entity.pdbx_description
1 polymer ?
#
loop_
_entity_poly.entity_id
_entity_poly.type
_entity_poly.pdbx_seq_one_letter_code
_entity_poly.pdbx_strand_id
1 'polypeptide(L)'
;MKSVIRRRRFLVVLATMTGLTTLTPVLTQGQSGVQILYALKPNGQLSYYSYSGLPDPNNFRNRGAEKVISNGWNEYSKVFSGGSGVLFALKPNGQLSYYSYSGLPDPNNFRNRGAEKVISDGWNEYSKVFSGGSGVLFALKPNGQLSYYSYSGLPDPNNFQNRGAETVISDGWNQYQNIF
;
A
#
# COMPACT_ATOMS: atom_id res chain seq x y z
N MET A 1 35.84 -20.43 16.16
CA MET A 1 34.56 -20.33 16.90
C MET A 1 33.42 -20.58 15.93
N LYS A 2 32.61 -21.64 16.13
CA LYS A 2 31.43 -21.94 15.31
C LYS A 2 30.20 -21.33 15.97
N SER A 3 29.56 -20.35 15.32
CA SER A 3 28.32 -19.74 15.79
C SER A 3 27.14 -20.69 15.55
N VAL A 4 26.50 -21.12 16.62
CA VAL A 4 25.29 -21.94 16.59
C VAL A 4 24.08 -21.00 16.48
N ILE A 5 23.52 -20.87 15.27
CA ILE A 5 22.30 -20.09 15.06
C ILE A 5 21.09 -20.93 15.48
N ARG A 6 20.53 -20.64 16.66
CA ARG A 6 19.20 -21.12 17.06
C ARG A 6 18.14 -20.43 16.20
N ARG A 7 17.61 -21.16 15.20
CA ARG A 7 16.44 -20.72 14.43
C ARG A 7 15.21 -20.70 15.35
N ARG A 8 14.75 -19.51 15.76
CA ARG A 8 13.44 -19.35 16.38
C ARG A 8 12.37 -19.48 15.28
N ARG A 9 11.56 -20.52 15.37
CA ARG A 9 10.40 -20.72 14.49
C ARG A 9 9.32 -19.73 14.92
N PHE A 10 8.98 -18.77 14.06
CA PHE A 10 7.80 -17.94 14.26
C PHE A 10 6.58 -18.67 13.69
N LEU A 11 5.68 -19.06 14.59
CA LEU A 11 4.38 -19.62 14.29
C LEU A 11 3.41 -18.44 14.14
N VAL A 12 2.88 -18.20 12.95
CA VAL A 12 1.74 -17.29 12.77
C VAL A 12 0.48 -18.14 12.97
N VAL A 13 -0.20 -17.94 14.10
CA VAL A 13 -1.50 -18.55 14.38
C VAL A 13 -2.57 -17.53 14.03
N LEU A 14 -3.50 -17.89 13.15
CA LEU A 14 -4.73 -17.15 12.91
C LEU A 14 -5.93 -18.06 13.23
N ALA A 15 -6.73 -17.57 14.18
CA ALA A 15 -8.10 -17.91 14.55
C ALA A 15 -8.48 -19.37 14.92
N THR A 16 -9.18 -19.49 16.04
CA THR A 16 -9.83 -20.69 16.56
C THR A 16 -11.02 -21.11 15.71
N MET A 17 -10.97 -22.31 15.14
CA MET A 17 -12.13 -23.12 14.81
C MET A 17 -11.86 -24.53 15.32
N THR A 18 -12.73 -25.01 16.20
CA THR A 18 -12.72 -26.37 16.73
C THR A 18 -12.91 -27.37 15.59
N GLY A 19 -11.89 -28.18 15.32
CA GLY A 19 -11.97 -29.25 14.35
C GLY A 19 -10.57 -29.78 14.02
N LEU A 20 -10.19 -30.88 14.66
CA LEU A 20 -8.95 -31.60 14.41
C LEU A 20 -8.88 -32.01 12.92
N THR A 21 -8.04 -31.34 12.14
CA THR A 21 -7.47 -31.91 10.92
C THR A 21 -6.00 -31.52 10.87
N THR A 22 -5.14 -32.50 10.67
CA THR A 22 -3.70 -32.30 10.48
C THR A 22 -3.48 -31.40 9.27
N LEU A 23 -3.18 -30.13 9.52
CA LEU A 23 -2.67 -29.25 8.47
C LEU A 23 -1.25 -29.71 8.15
N THR A 24 -1.09 -30.53 7.12
CA THR A 24 0.19 -30.62 6.41
C THR A 24 0.51 -29.20 5.94
N PRO A 25 1.61 -28.57 6.38
CA PRO A 25 2.05 -27.33 5.77
C PRO A 25 2.43 -27.66 4.33
N VAL A 26 1.53 -27.40 3.39
CA VAL A 26 1.91 -27.31 1.99
C VAL A 26 2.77 -26.07 1.90
N LEU A 27 4.09 -26.27 1.84
CA LEU A 27 5.00 -25.25 1.34
C LEU A 27 4.62 -25.04 -0.12
N THR A 28 3.65 -24.17 -0.39
CA THR A 28 3.48 -23.61 -1.72
C THR A 28 4.70 -22.74 -1.97
N GLN A 29 5.78 -23.35 -2.46
CA GLN A 29 6.77 -22.63 -3.26
C GLN A 29 6.03 -22.11 -4.48
N GLY A 30 5.47 -20.93 -4.34
CA GLY A 30 4.81 -20.21 -5.40
C GLY A 30 4.81 -18.78 -4.98
N GLN A 31 5.74 -17.99 -5.51
CA GLN A 31 5.44 -16.77 -6.25
C GLN A 31 6.72 -16.33 -6.97
N SER A 32 6.78 -16.58 -8.27
CA SER A 32 7.78 -16.02 -9.21
C SER A 32 7.60 -14.50 -9.43
N GLY A 33 6.94 -13.80 -8.49
CA GLY A 33 6.62 -12.38 -8.54
C GLY A 33 7.57 -11.57 -7.67
N VAL A 34 7.99 -10.42 -8.19
CA VAL A 34 8.75 -9.42 -7.41
C VAL A 34 7.78 -8.65 -6.53
N GLN A 35 8.01 -8.67 -5.23
CA GLN A 35 7.28 -7.87 -4.25
C GLN A 35 8.00 -6.56 -3.98
N ILE A 36 7.26 -5.52 -3.61
CA ILE A 36 7.76 -4.15 -3.44
C ILE A 36 7.38 -3.64 -2.05
N LEU A 37 8.37 -3.05 -1.39
CA LEU A 37 8.20 -2.24 -0.18
C LEU A 37 8.61 -0.81 -0.50
N TYR A 38 7.69 0.14 -0.37
CA TYR A 38 7.98 1.56 -0.54
C TYR A 38 8.45 2.18 0.79
N ALA A 39 9.35 3.15 0.71
CA ALA A 39 9.81 3.93 1.84
C ALA A 39 9.94 5.41 1.45
N LEU A 40 9.38 6.28 2.28
CA LEU A 40 9.47 7.72 2.13
C LEU A 40 10.30 8.30 3.28
N LYS A 41 11.37 9.00 2.96
CA LYS A 41 12.22 9.68 3.95
C LYS A 41 11.69 11.08 4.27
N PRO A 42 12.01 11.64 5.46
CA PRO A 42 11.61 13.00 5.82
C PRO A 42 12.07 14.10 4.85
N ASN A 43 13.18 13.87 4.14
CA ASN A 43 13.69 14.78 3.11
C ASN A 43 12.93 14.71 1.78
N GLY A 44 11.85 13.93 1.70
CA GLY A 44 11.03 13.79 0.48
C GLY A 44 11.58 12.79 -0.54
N GLN A 45 12.63 12.03 -0.22
CA GLN A 45 13.12 10.96 -1.09
C GLN A 45 12.19 9.73 -0.97
N LEU A 46 11.53 9.38 -2.07
CA LEU A 46 10.81 8.12 -2.21
C LEU A 46 11.74 7.05 -2.76
N SER A 47 11.76 5.89 -2.13
CA SER A 47 12.58 4.74 -2.52
C SER A 47 11.75 3.46 -2.45
N TYR A 48 12.23 2.40 -3.10
CA TYR A 48 11.70 1.06 -2.91
C TYR A 48 12.77 0.03 -2.60
N TYR A 49 12.32 -1.04 -1.97
CA TYR A 49 13.02 -2.29 -1.81
C TYR A 49 12.22 -3.36 -2.54
N SER A 50 12.91 -4.36 -3.11
CA SER A 50 12.25 -5.45 -3.82
C SER A 50 12.73 -6.79 -3.32
N TYR A 51 11.83 -7.77 -3.28
CA TYR A 51 12.13 -9.10 -2.76
C TYR A 51 11.28 -10.15 -3.46
N SER A 52 11.61 -11.43 -3.28
CA SER A 52 10.86 -12.56 -3.87
C SER A 52 10.48 -13.56 -2.80
N GLY A 53 9.23 -14.03 -2.80
CA GLY A 53 8.70 -14.86 -1.71
C GLY A 53 8.57 -14.09 -0.39
N LEU A 54 8.78 -14.76 0.73
CA LEU A 54 8.71 -14.12 2.06
C LEU A 54 9.87 -13.12 2.25
N PRO A 55 9.70 -12.07 3.07
CA PRO A 55 10.74 -11.09 3.36
C PRO A 55 11.83 -11.66 4.29
N ASP A 56 12.59 -12.61 3.78
CA ASP A 56 13.86 -13.09 4.35
C ASP A 56 15.00 -12.17 3.89
N PRO A 57 16.02 -11.88 4.71
CA PRO A 57 17.18 -11.08 4.30
C PRO A 57 17.83 -11.52 2.97
N ASN A 58 17.82 -12.82 2.66
CA ASN A 58 18.36 -13.36 1.41
C ASN A 58 17.43 -13.20 0.21
N ASN A 59 16.15 -12.95 0.46
CA ASN A 59 15.14 -12.78 -0.57
C ASN A 59 15.04 -11.32 -1.05
N PHE A 60 15.64 -10.38 -0.33
CA PHE A 60 15.78 -9.00 -0.80
C PHE A 60 16.78 -8.91 -1.95
N ARG A 61 16.35 -8.26 -3.03
CA ARG A 61 17.20 -7.89 -4.15
C ARG A 61 18.18 -6.80 -3.74
N ASN A 62 19.26 -6.65 -4.50
CA ASN A 62 20.32 -5.67 -4.25
C ASN A 62 20.87 -5.71 -2.80
N ARG A 63 20.88 -6.89 -2.17
CA ARG A 63 21.31 -7.09 -0.78
C ARG A 63 20.56 -6.20 0.23
N GLY A 64 19.30 -5.89 -0.05
CA GLY A 64 18.48 -5.03 0.80
C GLY A 64 18.82 -3.54 0.70
N ALA A 65 19.61 -3.12 -0.29
CA ALA A 65 19.82 -1.70 -0.56
C ALA A 65 18.56 -1.07 -1.16
N GLU A 66 18.27 0.15 -0.73
CA GLU A 66 17.19 0.95 -1.32
C GLU A 66 17.50 1.30 -2.77
N LYS A 67 16.44 1.44 -3.58
CA LYS A 67 16.53 2.07 -4.89
C LYS A 67 15.68 3.32 -4.90
N VAL A 68 16.34 4.45 -5.17
CA VAL A 68 15.68 5.76 -5.23
C VAL A 68 14.75 5.82 -6.44
N ILE A 69 13.54 6.31 -6.20
CA ILE A 69 12.50 6.51 -7.22
C ILE A 69 12.54 7.97 -7.69
N SER A 70 12.36 8.90 -6.76
CA SER A 70 12.37 10.34 -7.02
C SER A 70 12.38 11.12 -5.69
N ASN A 71 12.50 12.45 -5.80
CA ASN A 71 12.46 13.39 -4.68
C ASN A 71 11.22 14.30 -4.78
N GLY A 72 10.99 15.13 -3.77
CA GLY A 72 9.91 16.14 -3.76
C GLY A 72 8.60 15.67 -3.12
N TRP A 73 8.56 14.46 -2.57
CA TRP A 73 7.33 13.89 -1.98
C TRP A 73 6.92 14.50 -0.64
N ASN A 74 7.71 15.43 -0.11
CA ASN A 74 7.42 16.15 1.13
C ASN A 74 6.32 17.21 0.98
N GLU A 75 5.86 17.50 -0.24
CA GLU A 75 4.68 18.34 -0.48
C GLU A 75 3.35 17.65 -0.09
N TYR A 76 3.34 16.31 -0.02
CA TYR A 76 2.16 15.51 0.28
C TYR A 76 2.03 15.25 1.78
N SER A 77 0.81 15.37 2.31
CA SER A 77 0.49 14.98 3.68
C SER A 77 0.43 13.46 3.85
N LYS A 78 0.12 12.73 2.77
CA LYS A 78 0.09 11.27 2.77
C LYS A 78 0.48 10.70 1.41
N VAL A 79 1.28 9.64 1.43
CA VAL A 79 1.63 8.84 0.25
C VAL A 79 1.44 7.37 0.60
N PHE A 80 0.73 6.61 -0.22
CA PHE A 80 0.47 5.19 0.03
C PHE A 80 0.26 4.42 -1.27
N SER A 81 0.55 3.11 -1.25
CA SER A 81 0.37 2.28 -2.43
C SER A 81 -1.09 1.87 -2.61
N GLY A 82 -1.57 1.94 -3.86
CA GLY A 82 -2.83 1.33 -4.29
C GLY A 82 -2.68 -0.13 -4.75
N GLY A 83 -1.47 -0.68 -4.67
CA GLY A 83 -1.11 -1.93 -5.34
C GLY A 83 -0.91 -1.75 -6.85
N SER A 84 -0.49 -2.82 -7.53
CA SER A 84 -0.40 -2.93 -9.00
C SER A 84 0.32 -1.75 -9.70
N GLY A 85 1.35 -1.19 -9.07
CA GLY A 85 2.13 -0.09 -9.62
C GLY A 85 1.44 1.28 -9.54
N VAL A 86 0.52 1.48 -8.59
CA VAL A 86 -0.10 2.78 -8.27
C VAL A 86 0.39 3.28 -6.92
N LEU A 87 0.71 4.57 -6.86
CA LEU A 87 0.91 5.34 -5.63
C LEU A 87 -0.10 6.47 -5.59
N PHE A 88 -0.84 6.56 -4.50
CA PHE A 88 -1.67 7.71 -4.19
C PHE A 88 -0.87 8.74 -3.42
N ALA A 89 -1.14 10.01 -3.70
CA ALA A 89 -0.52 11.15 -3.06
C ALA A 89 -1.62 12.16 -2.71
N LEU A 90 -1.73 12.49 -1.43
CA LEU A 90 -2.71 13.42 -0.89
C LEU A 90 -2.00 14.69 -0.47
N LYS A 91 -2.43 15.84 -1.00
CA LYS A 91 -1.96 17.15 -0.56
C LYS A 91 -2.72 17.63 0.69
N PRO A 92 -2.13 18.52 1.50
CA PRO A 92 -2.81 19.08 2.68
C PRO A 92 -4.13 19.79 2.37
N ASN A 93 -4.28 20.35 1.17
CA ASN A 93 -5.51 21.02 0.72
C ASN A 93 -6.63 20.05 0.32
N GLY A 94 -6.42 18.74 0.42
CA GLY A 94 -7.42 17.72 0.08
C GLY A 94 -7.41 17.25 -1.37
N GLN A 95 -6.47 17.73 -2.20
CA GLN A 95 -6.28 17.21 -3.54
C GLN A 95 -5.67 15.81 -3.48
N LEU A 96 -6.38 14.82 -4.01
CA LEU A 96 -5.91 13.46 -4.19
C LEU A 96 -5.44 13.27 -5.64
N SER A 97 -4.21 12.79 -5.77
CA SER A 97 -3.59 12.44 -7.04
C SER A 97 -3.09 10.99 -7.01
N TYR A 98 -2.76 10.46 -8.19
CA TYR A 98 -1.98 9.23 -8.30
C TYR A 98 -0.79 9.37 -9.24
N TYR A 99 0.19 8.51 -8.99
CA TYR A 99 1.31 8.20 -9.86
C TYR A 99 1.21 6.73 -10.24
N SER A 100 1.72 6.38 -11.42
CA SER A 100 1.69 4.99 -11.89
C SER A 100 2.96 4.60 -12.63
N TYR A 101 3.26 3.31 -12.63
CA TYR A 101 4.45 2.73 -13.24
C TYR A 101 4.10 1.74 -14.36
N SER A 102 4.99 1.61 -15.34
CA SER A 102 5.06 0.46 -16.23
C SER A 102 6.12 -0.51 -15.69
N GLY A 103 5.71 -1.51 -14.90
CA GLY A 103 6.63 -2.47 -14.29
C GLY A 103 7.10 -2.04 -12.89
N LEU A 104 8.38 -2.28 -12.59
CA LEU A 104 8.97 -1.90 -11.30
C LEU A 104 8.99 -0.38 -11.12
N PRO A 105 8.92 0.14 -9.89
CA PRO A 105 8.92 1.58 -9.62
C PRO A 105 10.33 2.17 -9.82
N ASP A 106 10.74 2.32 -11.06
CA ASP A 106 11.99 2.96 -11.49
C ASP A 106 11.69 4.38 -11.99
N PRO A 107 12.62 5.35 -11.83
CA PRO A 107 12.50 6.67 -12.43
C PRO A 107 12.09 6.63 -13.92
N ASN A 108 12.60 5.67 -14.70
CA ASN A 108 12.30 5.54 -16.13
C ASN A 108 10.96 4.86 -16.43
N ASN A 109 10.39 4.18 -15.43
CA ASN A 109 9.14 3.44 -15.57
C ASN A 109 7.93 4.26 -15.15
N PHE A 110 8.11 5.51 -14.70
CA PHE A 110 6.98 6.38 -14.45
C PHE A 110 6.18 6.59 -15.73
N ARG A 111 4.88 6.31 -15.64
CA ARG A 111 3.92 6.78 -16.64
C ARG A 111 3.78 8.29 -16.53
N ASN A 112 3.24 8.91 -17.57
CA ASN A 112 3.00 10.36 -17.61
C ASN A 112 4.27 11.21 -17.31
N ARG A 113 5.46 10.70 -17.65
CA ARG A 113 6.75 11.36 -17.41
C ARG A 113 6.97 11.74 -15.93
N GLY A 114 6.38 10.98 -15.00
CA GLY A 114 6.50 11.24 -13.56
C GLY A 114 5.64 12.39 -13.05
N ALA A 115 4.74 12.95 -13.87
CA ALA A 115 3.77 13.93 -13.42
C ALA A 115 2.57 13.25 -12.73
N GLU A 116 2.10 13.86 -11.65
CA GLU A 116 0.89 13.44 -10.96
C GLU A 116 -0.33 13.53 -11.89
N LYS A 117 -1.34 12.71 -11.61
CA LYS A 117 -2.67 12.87 -12.15
C LYS A 117 -3.64 13.11 -11.01
N VAL A 118 -4.20 14.32 -10.97
CA VAL A 118 -5.25 14.69 -10.02
C VAL A 118 -6.51 13.89 -10.35
N ILE A 119 -7.12 13.30 -9.33
CA ILE A 119 -8.33 12.48 -9.51
C ILE A 119 -9.55 13.06 -8.79
N SER A 120 -9.37 13.77 -7.68
CA SER A 120 -10.47 14.29 -6.86
C SER A 120 -9.93 15.28 -5.82
N ASP A 121 -10.81 16.12 -5.26
CA ASP A 121 -10.54 17.07 -4.19
C ASP A 121 -11.42 16.76 -2.96
N GLY A 122 -11.21 17.47 -1.84
CA GLY A 122 -12.03 17.35 -0.63
C GLY A 122 -11.59 16.25 0.35
N TRP A 123 -10.50 15.53 0.05
CA TRP A 123 -10.03 14.41 0.89
C TRP A 123 -9.43 14.83 2.24
N ASN A 124 -9.27 16.14 2.48
CA ASN A 124 -8.84 16.70 3.75
C ASN A 124 -9.92 16.62 4.85
N GLU A 125 -11.16 16.25 4.52
CA GLU A 125 -12.20 15.95 5.50
C GLU A 125 -11.95 14.63 6.26
N TYR A 126 -11.16 13.73 5.68
CA TYR A 126 -10.89 12.41 6.25
C TYR A 126 -9.67 12.43 7.17
N SER A 127 -9.82 11.83 8.34
CA SER A 127 -8.73 11.61 9.28
C SER A 127 -7.77 10.51 8.83
N LYS A 128 -8.26 9.50 8.08
CA LYS A 128 -7.44 8.46 7.47
C LYS A 128 -7.97 8.10 6.09
N VAL A 129 -7.05 7.96 5.14
CA VAL A 129 -7.30 7.44 3.79
C VAL A 129 -6.29 6.34 3.49
N PHE A 130 -6.72 5.17 3.05
CA PHE A 130 -5.81 4.06 2.75
C PHE A 130 -6.40 3.16 1.67
N SER A 131 -5.55 2.40 0.98
CA SER A 131 -6.03 1.48 -0.05
C SER A 131 -6.47 0.16 0.57
N GLY A 132 -7.61 -0.37 0.12
CA GLY A 132 -8.00 -1.77 0.35
C GLY A 132 -7.39 -2.75 -0.67
N GLY A 133 -6.56 -2.26 -1.58
CA GLY A 133 -6.17 -2.98 -2.80
C GLY A 133 -7.31 -3.08 -3.81
N SER A 134 -7.02 -3.69 -4.96
CA SER A 134 -8.01 -4.09 -5.96
C SER A 134 -9.02 -3.02 -6.38
N GLY A 135 -8.60 -1.76 -6.47
CA GLY A 135 -9.47 -0.67 -6.91
C GLY A 135 -10.31 -0.02 -5.80
N VAL A 136 -9.94 -0.21 -4.52
CA VAL A 136 -10.68 0.35 -3.38
C VAL A 136 -9.82 1.32 -2.57
N LEU A 137 -10.42 2.44 -2.19
CA LEU A 137 -9.93 3.37 -1.18
C LEU A 137 -10.90 3.41 -0.01
N PHE A 138 -10.39 3.22 1.21
CA PHE A 138 -11.13 3.47 2.43
C PHE A 138 -10.84 4.88 2.93
N ALA A 139 -11.87 5.49 3.51
CA ALA A 139 -11.82 6.84 4.04
C ALA A 139 -12.55 6.88 5.39
N LEU A 140 -11.89 7.39 6.42
CA LEU A 140 -12.41 7.48 7.79
C LEU A 140 -12.57 8.94 8.19
N LYS A 141 -13.80 9.36 8.46
CA LYS A 141 -14.08 10.69 9.02
C LYS A 141 -13.75 10.75 10.52
N PRO A 142 -13.44 11.93 11.07
CA PRO A 142 -13.15 12.10 12.50
C PRO A 142 -14.28 11.62 13.44
N ASN A 143 -15.53 11.68 12.98
CA ASN A 143 -16.70 11.19 13.72
C ASN A 143 -16.80 9.66 13.80
N GLY A 144 -15.88 8.92 13.16
CA GLY A 144 -15.84 7.46 13.17
C GLY A 144 -16.58 6.78 12.02
N GLN A 145 -17.19 7.54 11.09
CA GLN A 145 -17.79 6.99 9.89
C GLN A 145 -16.69 6.46 8.94
N LEU A 146 -16.73 5.17 8.66
CA LEU A 146 -15.91 4.51 7.66
C LEU A 146 -16.70 4.37 6.36
N SER A 147 -16.12 4.84 5.28
CA SER A 147 -16.65 4.73 3.93
C SER A 147 -15.62 4.10 2.99
N TYR A 148 -16.07 3.68 1.81
CA TYR A 148 -15.19 3.34 0.70
C TYR A 148 -15.56 4.06 -0.59
N TYR A 149 -14.54 4.19 -1.43
CA TYR A 149 -14.62 4.54 -2.84
C TYR A 149 -14.07 3.38 -3.65
N SER A 150 -14.67 3.11 -4.81
CA SER A 150 -14.18 2.08 -5.71
C SER A 150 -14.02 2.62 -7.12
N TYR A 151 -13.04 2.09 -7.84
CA TYR A 151 -12.71 2.46 -9.22
C TYR A 151 -12.24 1.23 -9.99
N SER A 152 -12.38 1.26 -11.32
CA SER A 152 -11.93 0.15 -12.18
C SER A 152 -10.66 0.53 -12.96
N GLY A 153 -9.64 -0.31 -12.93
CA GLY A 153 -8.38 -0.06 -13.65
C GLY A 153 -7.46 0.91 -12.91
N LEU A 154 -6.81 1.82 -13.63
CA LEU A 154 -6.07 2.93 -13.01
C LEU A 154 -7.06 3.98 -12.50
N PRO A 155 -6.83 4.63 -11.34
CA PRO A 155 -7.72 5.69 -10.86
C PRO A 155 -7.90 6.80 -11.91
N ASP A 156 -9.13 7.24 -12.15
CA ASP A 156 -9.47 8.36 -13.03
C ASP A 156 -10.74 9.04 -12.49
N PRO A 157 -10.89 10.37 -12.59
CA PRO A 157 -12.12 11.04 -12.16
C PRO A 157 -13.41 10.40 -12.73
N ASN A 158 -13.33 9.83 -13.94
CA ASN A 158 -14.48 9.30 -14.66
C ASN A 158 -14.74 7.81 -14.44
N ASN A 159 -13.87 7.09 -13.71
CA ASN A 159 -14.04 5.65 -13.48
C ASN A 159 -14.26 5.27 -12.03
N PHE A 160 -14.42 6.26 -11.15
CA PHE A 160 -14.99 6.02 -9.84
C PHE A 160 -16.44 5.57 -9.98
N GLN A 161 -16.76 4.49 -9.27
CA GLN A 161 -18.11 4.00 -9.11
C GLN A 161 -18.94 5.01 -8.31
N ASN A 162 -20.27 4.84 -8.34
CA ASN A 162 -21.22 5.72 -7.63
C ASN A 162 -21.02 7.22 -7.94
N ARG A 163 -20.57 7.55 -9.16
CA ARG A 163 -20.27 8.93 -9.60
C ARG A 163 -19.26 9.66 -8.68
N GLY A 164 -18.34 8.91 -8.07
CA GLY A 164 -17.35 9.47 -7.16
C GLY A 164 -17.88 9.76 -5.75
N ALA A 165 -19.12 9.40 -5.43
CA ALA A 165 -19.64 9.52 -4.07
C ALA A 165 -19.18 8.35 -3.19
N GLU A 166 -18.87 8.65 -1.93
CA GLU A 166 -18.53 7.64 -0.94
C GLU A 166 -19.69 6.66 -0.70
N THR A 167 -19.36 5.43 -0.34
CA THR A 167 -20.34 4.48 0.20
C THR A 167 -20.01 4.23 1.67
N VAL A 168 -20.91 4.64 2.56
CA VAL A 168 -20.78 4.45 4.00
C VAL A 168 -20.92 2.97 4.35
N ILE A 169 -19.98 2.45 5.15
CA ILE A 169 -19.97 1.06 5.60
C ILE A 169 -20.57 0.97 7.01
N SER A 170 -20.02 1.74 7.95
CA SER A 170 -20.41 1.73 9.35
C SER A 170 -19.73 2.86 10.14
N ASP A 171 -20.14 3.06 11.39
CA ASP A 171 -19.61 4.07 12.32
C ASP A 171 -18.74 3.45 13.43
N GLY A 172 -18.13 4.30 14.26
CA GLY A 172 -17.37 3.89 15.46
C GLY A 172 -15.90 3.49 15.21
N TRP A 173 -15.33 3.77 14.04
CA TRP A 173 -13.95 3.41 13.70
C TRP A 173 -12.89 4.38 14.23
N ASN A 174 -13.30 5.51 14.79
CA ASN A 174 -12.41 6.50 15.41
C ASN A 174 -11.71 5.99 16.69
N GLN A 175 -12.19 4.88 17.26
CA GLN A 175 -11.54 4.23 18.41
C GLN A 175 -10.21 3.54 18.05
N TYR A 176 -10.00 3.20 16.77
CA TYR A 176 -8.79 2.50 16.35
C TYR A 176 -7.65 3.48 16.09
N GLN A 177 -6.50 3.26 16.73
CA GLN A 177 -5.31 4.07 16.47
C GLN A 177 -4.79 3.86 15.04
N ASN A 178 -4.67 2.60 14.59
CA ASN A 178 -4.14 2.23 13.28
C ASN A 178 -5.12 1.34 12.52
N ILE A 179 -5.20 1.53 11.20
CA ILE A 179 -5.97 0.71 10.27
C ILE A 179 -5.10 0.60 9.00
N PHE A 180 -4.77 -0.62 8.58
CA PHE A 180 -3.84 -0.89 7.47
C PHE A 180 -4.14 -2.26 6.85
#